data_AF-A0A1Z7YWR3-F1
#
_entry.id   AF-A0A1Z7YWR3-F1
#
_cell.length_a   1.000
_cell.length_b   1.000
_cell.length_c   1.000
_cell.angle_alpha   90.00
_cell.angle_beta   90.00
_cell.angle_gamma   90.00
#
_symmetry.space_group_name_H-M   'P 1'
#
loop_
_entity.id
_entity.type
_entity.pdbx_description
1 polymer ?
#
loop_
_entity_poly.entity_id
_entity_poly.type
_entity_poly.pdbx_seq_one_letter_code
_entity_poly.pdbx_strand_id
1 'polypeptide(L)'
;MNETNRNPNNLTREQLEVGLNQMKEWYPEESEKIDKHRDVILSHILDGVEIPKDNPIWNEKATSTSKPEEVDSSAITPCIRQIAAFGGEALVFTATVAGAVTAGRFSKFIDRAIESMFFKSEKYVRGITPLLEAFNAAEGSVAKATSFAPIAKKFYDFGFFQVLFDTMKDNSHWYDWVIDGAIALAQIIIWVASEFIAAIAEIALIILSAVHLLFTGVEAIQICSE
;
A
#
# COMPACT_ATOMS: atom_id res chain seq x y z
N MET A 1 -1.92 4.64 -35.13
CA MET A 1 -2.53 4.43 -33.80
C MET A 1 -1.85 5.41 -32.87
N ASN A 2 -2.59 6.36 -32.31
CA ASN A 2 -2.05 7.44 -31.47
C ASN A 2 -1.66 6.90 -30.08
N GLU A 3 -0.44 7.17 -29.66
CA GLU A 3 0.19 6.73 -28.39
C GLU A 3 -0.15 7.60 -27.16
N THR A 4 -1.15 8.48 -27.20
CA THR A 4 -1.37 9.50 -26.16
C THR A 4 -2.73 9.40 -25.48
N ASN A 5 -3.00 8.28 -24.84
CA ASN A 5 -4.10 8.17 -23.84
C ASN A 5 -3.82 7.03 -22.85
N ARG A 6 -2.62 7.01 -22.25
CA ARG A 6 -2.42 6.21 -21.04
C ARG A 6 -2.96 7.02 -19.87
N ASN A 7 -3.92 6.46 -19.14
CA ASN A 7 -4.29 6.90 -17.79
C ASN A 7 -2.99 7.21 -17.00
N PRO A 8 -2.91 8.30 -16.22
CA PRO A 8 -1.74 8.62 -15.38
C PRO A 8 -1.23 7.43 -14.54
N ASN A 9 -2.10 6.48 -14.21
CA ASN A 9 -1.78 5.30 -13.41
C ASN A 9 -1.42 4.04 -14.22
N ASN A 10 -1.46 4.08 -15.56
CA ASN A 10 -1.21 2.93 -16.45
C ASN A 10 -2.08 1.67 -16.17
N LEU A 11 -3.17 1.83 -15.41
CA LEU A 11 -4.13 0.78 -15.06
C LEU A 11 -5.28 0.73 -16.07
N THR A 12 -5.69 -0.49 -16.42
CA THR A 12 -6.89 -0.77 -17.21
C THR A 12 -8.14 -0.78 -16.33
N ARG A 13 -9.32 -0.66 -16.96
CA ARG A 13 -10.60 -0.81 -16.26
C ARG A 13 -10.68 -2.15 -15.52
N GLU A 14 -10.34 -3.25 -16.18
CA GLU A 14 -10.38 -4.60 -15.59
C GLU A 14 -9.51 -4.71 -14.33
N GLN A 15 -8.32 -4.10 -14.34
CA GLN A 15 -7.43 -4.07 -13.18
C GLN A 15 -8.03 -3.26 -12.02
N LEU A 16 -8.65 -2.11 -12.30
CA LEU A 16 -9.35 -1.33 -11.28
C LEU A 16 -10.58 -2.05 -10.72
N GLU A 17 -11.31 -2.80 -11.55
CA GLU A 17 -12.40 -3.66 -11.06
C GLU A 17 -11.88 -4.70 -10.07
N VAL A 18 -10.73 -5.31 -10.35
CA VAL A 18 -10.10 -6.27 -9.44
C VAL A 18 -9.74 -5.59 -8.11
N GLY A 19 -9.18 -4.38 -8.15
CA GLY A 19 -8.93 -3.57 -6.95
C GLY A 19 -10.21 -3.27 -6.15
N LEU A 20 -11.27 -2.79 -6.81
CA LEU A 20 -12.55 -2.51 -6.17
C LEU A 20 -13.21 -3.77 -5.60
N ASN A 21 -13.14 -4.89 -6.32
CA ASN A 21 -13.66 -6.16 -5.82
C ASN A 21 -12.89 -6.64 -4.59
N GLN A 22 -11.56 -6.49 -4.57
CA GLN A 22 -10.77 -6.80 -3.38
C GLN A 22 -11.16 -5.91 -2.20
N MET A 23 -11.44 -4.62 -2.43
CA MET A 23 -11.97 -3.74 -1.38
C MET A 23 -13.30 -4.24 -0.85
N LYS A 24 -14.22 -4.67 -1.71
CA LYS A 24 -15.52 -5.22 -1.28
C LYS A 24 -15.38 -6.53 -0.50
N GLU A 25 -14.39 -7.35 -0.83
CA GLU A 25 -14.07 -8.55 -0.06
C GLU A 25 -13.50 -8.21 1.33
N TRP A 26 -12.62 -7.22 1.42
CA TRP A 26 -12.04 -6.79 2.70
C TRP A 26 -13.01 -5.97 3.55
N TYR A 27 -13.93 -5.24 2.92
CA TYR A 27 -14.88 -4.32 3.54
C TYR A 27 -16.30 -4.56 3.00
N PRO A 28 -16.96 -5.68 3.34
CA PRO A 28 -18.30 -5.99 2.83
C PRO A 28 -19.34 -4.91 3.14
N GLU A 29 -19.19 -4.22 4.27
CA GLU A 29 -20.04 -3.09 4.69
C GLU A 29 -19.91 -1.84 3.80
N GLU A 30 -18.89 -1.79 2.94
CA GLU A 30 -18.65 -0.72 1.99
C GLU A 30 -19.15 -1.06 0.58
N SER A 31 -19.51 -2.33 0.35
CA SER A 31 -19.84 -2.87 -0.98
C SER A 31 -20.94 -2.09 -1.70
N GLU A 32 -22.05 -1.81 -1.01
CA GLU A 32 -23.18 -1.10 -1.62
C GLU A 32 -22.79 0.32 -2.06
N LYS A 33 -22.01 1.04 -1.23
CA LYS A 33 -21.52 2.38 -1.55
C LYS A 33 -20.54 2.35 -2.73
N ILE A 34 -19.63 1.37 -2.75
CA ILE A 34 -18.67 1.18 -3.85
C ILE A 34 -19.43 0.89 -5.16
N ASP A 35 -20.40 -0.01 -5.16
CA ASP A 35 -21.17 -0.37 -6.37
C ASP A 35 -22.02 0.81 -6.86
N LYS A 36 -22.65 1.56 -5.94
CA LYS A 36 -23.43 2.76 -6.25
C LYS A 36 -22.62 3.83 -6.98
N HIS A 37 -21.35 4.01 -6.60
CA HIS A 37 -20.48 5.06 -7.15
C HIS A 37 -19.45 4.56 -8.15
N ARG A 38 -19.51 3.28 -8.51
CA ARG A 38 -18.50 2.57 -9.31
C ARG A 38 -18.11 3.29 -10.59
N ASP A 39 -19.08 3.68 -11.41
CA ASP A 39 -18.78 4.29 -12.70
C ASP A 39 -18.14 5.67 -12.56
N VAL A 40 -18.54 6.43 -11.53
CA VAL A 40 -17.93 7.72 -11.19
C VAL A 40 -16.48 7.52 -10.76
N ILE A 41 -16.22 6.57 -9.86
CA ILE A 41 -14.87 6.18 -9.41
C ILE A 41 -13.97 5.81 -10.60
N LEU A 42 -14.45 4.91 -11.47
CA LEU A 42 -13.67 4.45 -12.61
C LEU A 42 -13.38 5.56 -13.62
N SER A 43 -14.38 6.40 -13.93
CA SER A 43 -14.19 7.54 -14.85
C SER A 43 -13.20 8.56 -14.29
N HIS A 44 -13.21 8.80 -12.98
CA HIS A 44 -12.24 9.68 -12.34
C HIS A 44 -10.82 9.14 -12.48
N ILE A 45 -10.62 7.86 -12.17
CA ILE A 45 -9.28 7.24 -12.20
C ILE A 45 -8.77 7.04 -13.62
N LEU A 46 -9.60 6.54 -14.55
CA LEU A 46 -9.19 6.18 -15.91
C LEU A 46 -9.08 7.40 -16.82
N ASP A 47 -10.08 8.26 -16.76
CA ASP A 47 -10.29 9.34 -17.74
C ASP A 47 -9.91 10.71 -17.17
N GLY A 48 -9.53 10.79 -15.89
CA GLY A 48 -9.17 12.04 -15.21
C GLY A 48 -10.35 12.99 -15.05
N VAL A 49 -11.59 12.50 -15.13
CA VAL A 49 -12.80 13.32 -15.05
C VAL A 49 -12.95 13.86 -13.63
N GLU A 50 -12.95 15.18 -13.48
CA GLU A 50 -13.24 15.80 -12.19
C GLU A 50 -14.67 15.49 -11.75
N ILE A 51 -14.83 15.05 -10.51
CA ILE A 51 -16.15 14.76 -9.94
C ILE A 51 -16.80 16.08 -9.53
N PRO A 52 -18.03 16.38 -10.01
CA PRO A 52 -18.78 17.57 -9.61
C PRO A 52 -18.95 17.65 -8.08
N LYS A 53 -18.82 18.85 -7.50
CA LYS A 53 -18.89 19.05 -6.03
C LYS A 53 -20.26 18.72 -5.41
N ASP A 54 -21.31 18.71 -6.22
CA ASP A 54 -22.67 18.33 -5.85
C ASP A 54 -22.94 16.82 -6.01
N ASN A 55 -21.96 16.05 -6.49
CA ASN A 55 -22.10 14.60 -6.61
C ASN A 55 -22.33 13.95 -5.22
N PRO A 56 -23.29 13.03 -5.08
CA PRO A 56 -23.58 12.39 -3.79
C PRO A 56 -22.39 11.65 -3.16
N ILE A 57 -21.37 11.28 -3.93
CA ILE A 57 -20.16 10.62 -3.44
C ILE A 57 -19.42 11.41 -2.35
N TRP A 58 -19.52 12.75 -2.39
CA TRP A 58 -18.92 13.63 -1.39
C TRP A 58 -19.63 13.59 -0.03
N ASN A 59 -20.82 12.99 0.05
CA ASN A 59 -21.57 12.86 1.29
C ASN A 59 -21.42 11.47 1.94
N GLU A 60 -20.75 10.54 1.26
CA GLU A 60 -20.52 9.20 1.79
C GLU A 60 -19.53 9.23 2.95
N LYS A 61 -19.81 8.42 3.97
CA LYS A 61 -18.93 8.25 5.15
C LYS A 61 -18.50 6.81 5.25
N ALA A 62 -17.24 6.59 5.61
CA ALA A 62 -16.74 5.27 5.93
C ALA A 62 -17.48 4.72 7.15
N THR A 63 -17.87 3.46 7.05
CA THR A 63 -18.42 2.68 8.15
C THR A 63 -17.25 2.30 9.05
N SER A 64 -17.07 3.00 10.17
CA SER A 64 -15.97 2.72 11.08
C SER A 64 -16.09 1.30 11.64
N THR A 65 -14.98 0.57 11.60
CA THR A 65 -14.87 -0.81 12.08
C THR A 65 -14.08 -0.94 13.38
N SER A 66 -13.42 0.12 13.85
CA SER A 66 -12.59 0.07 15.05
C SER A 66 -13.40 0.23 16.33
N LYS A 67 -13.41 -0.83 17.15
CA LYS A 67 -13.23 -0.63 18.60
C LYS A 67 -11.74 -0.41 18.80
N PRO A 68 -11.30 0.65 19.50
CA PRO A 68 -9.90 0.79 19.87
C PRO A 68 -9.58 -0.35 20.83
N GLU A 69 -8.95 -1.40 20.32
CA GLU A 69 -8.35 -2.42 21.15
C GLU A 69 -7.11 -1.77 21.78
N GLU A 70 -7.06 -1.69 23.11
CA GLU A 70 -5.92 -1.12 23.82
C GLU A 70 -4.68 -1.95 23.48
N VAL A 71 -3.80 -1.38 22.65
CA VAL A 71 -2.52 -1.96 22.31
C VAL A 71 -1.63 -1.89 23.54
N ASP A 72 -1.16 -3.05 24.02
CA ASP A 72 -0.10 -3.11 25.03
C ASP A 72 1.24 -2.67 24.40
N SER A 73 1.46 -1.35 24.44
CA SER A 73 2.68 -0.70 23.92
C SER A 73 3.99 -1.25 24.52
N SER A 74 3.93 -1.97 25.65
CA SER A 74 5.12 -2.53 26.33
C SER A 74 5.74 -3.73 25.60
N ALA A 75 5.03 -4.34 24.65
CA ALA A 75 5.49 -5.50 23.89
C ALA A 75 6.07 -5.15 22.50
N ILE A 76 6.14 -3.86 22.14
CA ILE A 76 6.77 -3.41 20.89
C ILE A 76 8.27 -3.24 21.11
N THR A 77 9.07 -4.20 20.63
CA THR A 77 10.53 -4.03 20.63
C THR A 77 10.95 -3.01 19.56
N PRO A 78 12.13 -2.35 19.73
CA PRO A 78 12.67 -1.45 18.72
C PRO A 78 12.78 -2.09 17.33
N CYS A 79 13.17 -3.37 17.26
CA CYS A 79 13.26 -4.12 16.01
C CYS A 79 11.90 -4.30 15.32
N ILE A 80 10.86 -4.70 16.06
CA ILE A 80 9.49 -4.83 15.51
C ILE A 80 9.04 -3.51 14.91
N ARG A 81 9.23 -2.42 15.65
CA ARG A 81 8.85 -1.08 15.23
C ARG A 81 9.51 -0.70 13.90
N GLN A 82 10.80 -0.99 13.75
CA GLN A 82 11.52 -0.62 12.53
C GLN A 82 11.16 -1.49 11.32
N ILE A 83 10.89 -2.77 11.50
CA ILE A 83 10.40 -3.61 10.40
C ILE A 83 9.01 -3.14 9.94
N ALA A 84 8.16 -2.75 10.88
CA ALA A 84 6.85 -2.18 10.55
C ALA A 84 6.98 -0.82 9.85
N ALA A 85 7.91 0.05 10.28
CA ALA A 85 8.23 1.29 9.59
C ALA A 85 8.70 1.04 8.14
N PHE A 86 9.59 0.07 7.94
CA PHE A 86 10.01 -0.33 6.60
C PHE A 86 8.83 -0.80 5.76
N GLY A 87 7.91 -1.58 6.33
CA GLY A 87 6.70 -2.01 5.63
C GLY A 87 5.84 -0.84 5.18
N GLY A 88 5.68 0.17 6.05
CA GLY A 88 4.94 1.39 5.73
C GLY A 88 5.55 2.13 4.54
N GLU A 89 6.87 2.32 4.58
CA GLU A 89 7.61 2.94 3.48
C GLU A 89 7.56 2.08 2.20
N ALA A 90 7.59 0.75 2.33
CA ALA A 90 7.46 -0.17 1.20
C ALA A 90 6.09 -0.03 0.52
N LEU A 91 5.01 0.21 1.28
CA LEU A 91 3.69 0.52 0.71
C LEU A 91 3.70 1.90 0.04
N VAL A 92 4.20 2.95 0.70
CA VAL A 92 4.24 4.30 0.12
C VAL A 92 5.00 4.28 -1.20
N PHE A 93 6.14 3.59 -1.21
CA PHE A 93 6.92 3.38 -2.41
C PHE A 93 6.14 2.61 -3.48
N THR A 94 5.49 1.51 -3.12
CA THR A 94 4.60 0.74 -4.01
C THR A 94 3.51 1.62 -4.63
N ALA A 95 2.82 2.43 -3.83
CA ALA A 95 1.80 3.37 -4.30
C ALA A 95 2.40 4.45 -5.22
N THR A 96 3.62 4.91 -4.93
CA THR A 96 4.34 5.87 -5.78
C THR A 96 4.67 5.27 -7.15
N VAL A 97 5.16 4.02 -7.18
CA VAL A 97 5.40 3.30 -8.44
C VAL A 97 4.09 3.14 -9.22
N ALA A 98 2.98 2.89 -8.53
CA ALA A 98 1.64 2.75 -9.12
C ALA A 98 1.07 4.06 -9.70
N GLY A 99 1.77 5.18 -9.58
CA GLY A 99 1.29 6.49 -10.03
C GLY A 99 0.23 7.11 -9.12
N ALA A 100 -0.05 6.51 -7.96
CA ALA A 100 -0.97 7.10 -7.01
C ALA A 100 -0.40 8.44 -6.52
N VAL A 101 -1.05 9.54 -6.90
CA VAL A 101 -0.75 10.95 -6.50
C VAL A 101 -0.74 11.13 -4.96
N THR A 102 -1.10 10.07 -4.24
CA THR A 102 -1.55 10.06 -2.87
C THR A 102 -0.59 9.29 -1.97
N ALA A 103 0.58 8.88 -2.48
CA ALA A 103 1.71 8.37 -1.70
C ALA A 103 2.02 9.26 -0.47
N GLY A 104 1.94 10.59 -0.61
CA GLY A 104 2.11 11.53 0.50
C GLY A 104 0.97 11.54 1.54
N ARG A 105 -0.18 10.91 1.24
CA ARG A 105 -1.27 10.65 2.19
C ARG A 105 -1.00 9.36 2.97
N PHE A 106 -0.55 8.30 2.30
CA PHE A 106 -0.21 7.02 2.95
C PHE A 106 0.84 7.18 4.05
N SER A 107 1.87 8.03 3.84
CA SER A 107 2.93 8.23 4.83
C SER A 107 2.43 8.74 6.19
N LYS A 108 1.34 9.52 6.20
CA LYS A 108 0.73 10.06 7.43
C LYS A 108 0.06 8.99 8.30
N PHE A 109 -0.21 7.82 7.72
CA PHE A 109 -0.89 6.72 8.39
C PHE A 109 0.06 5.61 8.83
N ILE A 110 1.33 5.65 8.42
CA ILE A 110 2.33 4.62 8.76
C ILE A 110 2.45 4.46 10.27
N ASP A 111 2.69 5.53 11.03
CA ASP A 111 2.89 5.44 12.49
C ASP A 111 1.69 4.80 13.20
N ARG A 112 0.46 5.19 12.82
CA ARG A 112 -0.77 4.62 13.39
C ARG A 112 -0.98 3.17 12.98
N ALA A 113 -0.64 2.83 11.74
CA ALA A 113 -0.74 1.46 11.27
C ALA A 113 0.27 0.56 11.99
N ILE A 114 1.50 1.03 12.23
CA ILE A 114 2.51 0.33 13.04
C ILE A 114 1.96 0.06 14.45
N GLU A 115 1.36 1.06 15.09
CA GLU A 115 0.75 0.92 16.41
C GLU A 115 -0.39 -0.12 16.40
N SER A 116 -1.20 -0.16 15.35
CA SER A 116 -2.31 -1.14 15.22
C SER A 116 -1.89 -2.56 14.82
N MET A 117 -0.68 -2.77 14.27
CA MET A 117 -0.23 -4.06 13.72
C MET A 117 0.33 -5.07 14.74
N PHE A 118 -0.05 -4.92 15.99
CA PHE A 118 0.56 -5.61 17.12
C PHE A 118 0.34 -7.15 17.17
N PHE A 119 -0.60 -7.73 16.43
CA PHE A 119 -1.06 -9.10 16.70
C PHE A 119 -0.20 -10.28 16.20
N LYS A 120 0.92 -10.09 15.48
CA LYS A 120 1.70 -11.22 14.88
C LYS A 120 3.24 -11.09 14.94
N SER A 121 3.78 -10.44 15.98
CA SER A 121 5.10 -9.79 15.95
C SER A 121 6.35 -10.68 15.79
N GLU A 122 6.47 -11.86 16.40
CA GLU A 122 7.78 -12.54 16.44
C GLU A 122 8.12 -13.32 15.15
N LYS A 123 7.15 -14.07 14.61
CA LYS A 123 7.33 -14.83 13.36
C LYS A 123 7.49 -13.90 12.14
N TYR A 124 6.93 -12.70 12.25
CA TYR A 124 6.98 -11.65 11.24
C TYR A 124 8.39 -11.08 11.09
N VAL A 125 9.01 -10.66 12.20
CA VAL A 125 10.38 -10.13 12.24
C VAL A 125 11.40 -11.12 11.69
N ARG A 126 11.36 -12.37 12.17
CA ARG A 126 12.36 -13.40 11.79
C ARG A 126 12.35 -13.71 10.28
N GLY A 127 11.21 -13.55 9.61
CA GLY A 127 11.09 -13.80 8.18
C GLY A 127 11.54 -12.63 7.30
N ILE A 128 11.64 -11.42 7.85
CA ILE A 128 11.92 -10.19 7.09
C ILE A 128 13.38 -9.77 7.20
N THR A 129 14.04 -9.93 8.34
CA THR A 129 15.45 -9.49 8.52
C THR A 129 16.41 -10.01 7.44
N PRO A 130 16.43 -11.31 7.08
CA PRO A 130 17.33 -11.79 6.02
C PRO A 130 17.01 -11.20 4.64
N LEU A 131 15.74 -10.85 4.40
CA LEU A 131 15.33 -10.21 3.15
C LEU A 131 15.78 -8.74 3.12
N LEU A 132 15.72 -8.04 4.25
CA LEU A 132 16.26 -6.68 4.37
C LEU A 132 17.77 -6.65 4.16
N GLU A 133 18.50 -7.63 4.71
CA GLU A 133 19.94 -7.79 4.47
C GLU A 133 20.24 -7.98 2.98
N ALA A 134 19.52 -8.90 2.31
CA ALA A 134 19.67 -9.12 0.87
C ALA A 134 19.27 -7.88 0.05
N PHE A 135 18.27 -7.13 0.49
CA PHE A 135 17.91 -5.86 -0.11
C PHE A 135 19.04 -4.85 0.04
N ASN A 136 19.59 -4.65 1.24
CA ASN A 136 20.65 -3.68 1.49
C ASN A 136 21.99 -4.01 0.87
N ALA A 137 22.32 -5.30 0.74
CA ALA A 137 23.51 -5.76 0.04
C ALA A 137 23.40 -5.66 -1.49
N ALA A 138 22.19 -5.53 -2.05
CA ALA A 138 22.00 -5.46 -3.49
C ALA A 138 22.52 -4.14 -4.08
N GLU A 139 23.38 -4.25 -5.09
CA GLU A 139 23.97 -3.10 -5.79
C GLU A 139 23.25 -2.79 -7.11
N GLY A 140 22.94 -1.51 -7.33
CA GLY A 140 22.23 -1.05 -8.53
C GLY A 140 20.72 -1.28 -8.46
N SER A 141 19.99 -0.57 -9.32
CA SER A 141 18.54 -0.47 -9.20
C SER A 141 17.80 -1.77 -9.51
N VAL A 142 18.25 -2.54 -10.49
CA VAL A 142 17.63 -3.83 -10.87
C VAL A 142 17.79 -4.88 -9.78
N ALA A 143 18.99 -5.01 -9.20
CA ALA A 143 19.23 -5.93 -8.11
C ALA A 143 18.42 -5.53 -6.86
N LYS A 144 18.40 -4.22 -6.53
CA LYS A 144 17.56 -3.68 -5.46
C LYS A 144 16.08 -3.97 -5.65
N ALA A 145 15.55 -3.75 -6.85
CA ALA A 145 14.17 -4.06 -7.21
C ALA A 145 13.86 -5.55 -7.05
N THR A 146 14.78 -6.40 -7.49
CA THR A 146 14.67 -7.87 -7.40
C THR A 146 14.65 -8.33 -5.93
N SER A 147 15.50 -7.75 -5.08
CA SER A 147 15.52 -8.05 -3.64
C SER A 147 14.34 -7.44 -2.89
N PHE A 148 13.69 -6.40 -3.41
CA PHE A 148 12.48 -5.80 -2.81
C PHE A 148 11.23 -6.68 -3.00
N ALA A 149 11.08 -7.32 -4.15
CA ALA A 149 9.95 -8.20 -4.48
C ALA A 149 9.57 -9.22 -3.37
N PRO A 150 10.51 -10.04 -2.83
CA PRO A 150 10.17 -10.98 -1.76
C PRO A 150 9.77 -10.29 -0.45
N ILE A 151 10.28 -9.09 -0.18
CA ILE A 151 9.88 -8.30 0.99
C ILE A 151 8.43 -7.83 0.84
N ALA A 152 8.10 -7.21 -0.29
CA ALA A 152 6.74 -6.74 -0.59
C ALA A 152 5.73 -7.90 -0.54
N LYS A 153 6.10 -9.07 -1.08
CA LYS A 153 5.30 -10.29 -0.96
C LYS A 153 5.08 -10.71 0.49
N LYS A 154 6.11 -10.68 1.35
CA LYS A 154 5.95 -11.00 2.78
C LYS A 154 4.96 -10.06 3.46
N PHE A 155 5.07 -8.76 3.23
CA PHE A 155 4.10 -7.79 3.77
C PHE A 155 2.66 -8.09 3.30
N TYR A 156 2.49 -8.48 2.03
CA TYR A 156 1.19 -8.93 1.52
C TYR A 156 0.67 -10.17 2.24
N ASP A 157 1.47 -11.24 2.30
CA ASP A 157 1.08 -12.52 2.92
C ASP A 157 0.72 -12.36 4.42
N PHE A 158 1.27 -11.35 5.08
CA PHE A 158 1.02 -11.08 6.50
C PHE A 158 -0.21 -10.22 6.77
N GLY A 159 -0.86 -9.67 5.73
CA GLY A 159 -2.00 -8.77 5.87
C GLY A 159 -1.62 -7.34 6.28
N PHE A 160 -0.34 -6.97 6.15
CA PHE A 160 0.16 -5.63 6.51
C PHE A 160 -0.57 -4.53 5.73
N PHE A 161 -0.84 -4.79 4.44
CA PHE A 161 -1.58 -3.86 3.59
C PHE A 161 -3.01 -3.66 4.11
N GLN A 162 -3.72 -4.73 4.50
CA GLN A 162 -5.08 -4.62 5.00
C GLN A 162 -5.15 -3.70 6.24
N VAL A 163 -4.20 -3.80 7.16
CA VAL A 163 -4.18 -2.93 8.35
C VAL A 163 -3.93 -1.46 8.01
N LEU A 164 -3.08 -1.20 7.00
CA LEU A 164 -2.90 0.15 6.47
C LEU A 164 -4.19 0.69 5.83
N PHE A 165 -4.91 -0.15 5.09
CA PHE A 165 -6.21 0.22 4.52
C PHE A 165 -7.27 0.48 5.59
N ASP A 166 -7.27 -0.28 6.69
CA ASP A 166 -8.15 -0.03 7.85
C ASP A 166 -7.87 1.35 8.45
N THR A 167 -6.58 1.66 8.64
CA THR A 167 -6.14 2.95 9.17
C THR A 167 -6.54 4.09 8.24
N MET A 168 -6.41 3.93 6.93
CA MET A 168 -6.83 4.94 5.96
C MET A 168 -8.34 5.14 5.97
N LYS A 169 -9.11 4.05 5.98
CA LYS A 169 -10.58 4.06 6.01
C LYS A 169 -11.10 4.86 7.20
N ASP A 170 -10.50 4.65 8.37
CA ASP A 170 -10.91 5.33 9.61
C ASP A 170 -10.49 6.80 9.68
N ASN A 171 -9.54 7.25 8.85
CA ASN A 171 -8.92 8.58 8.99
C ASN A 171 -8.99 9.46 7.73
N SER A 172 -9.61 8.98 6.66
CA SER A 172 -9.75 9.71 5.39
C SER A 172 -11.22 9.94 5.05
N HIS A 173 -11.48 10.88 4.13
CA HIS A 173 -12.80 10.94 3.50
C HIS A 173 -13.07 9.63 2.76
N TRP A 174 -14.32 9.14 2.80
CA TRP A 174 -14.69 7.86 2.16
C TRP A 174 -14.19 7.77 0.72
N TYR A 175 -14.49 8.82 -0.05
CA TYR A 175 -14.03 8.99 -1.42
C TYR A 175 -12.52 8.82 -1.58
N ASP A 176 -11.72 9.55 -0.80
CA ASP A 176 -10.26 9.54 -0.92
C ASP A 176 -9.68 8.15 -0.67
N TRP A 177 -10.20 7.48 0.37
CA TRP A 177 -9.80 6.11 0.70
C TRP A 177 -10.17 5.12 -0.39
N VAL A 178 -11.37 5.22 -0.98
CA VAL A 178 -11.81 4.32 -2.06
C VAL A 178 -10.97 4.50 -3.32
N ILE A 179 -10.70 5.74 -3.74
CA ILE A 179 -9.88 6.00 -4.93
C ILE A 179 -8.45 5.48 -4.72
N ASP A 180 -7.82 5.87 -3.60
CA ASP A 180 -6.44 5.49 -3.31
C ASP A 180 -6.31 3.97 -3.13
N GLY A 181 -7.29 3.36 -2.48
CA GLY A 181 -7.31 1.91 -2.28
C GLY A 181 -7.60 1.12 -3.53
N ALA A 182 -8.48 1.57 -4.41
CA ALA A 182 -8.72 0.90 -5.67
C ALA A 182 -7.45 0.88 -6.55
N ILE A 183 -6.73 2.00 -6.64
CA ILE A 183 -5.48 2.11 -7.40
C ILE A 183 -4.41 1.21 -6.79
N ALA A 184 -4.17 1.36 -5.47
CA ALA A 184 -3.13 0.60 -4.79
C ALA A 184 -3.39 -0.91 -4.80
N LEU A 185 -4.62 -1.36 -4.56
CA LEU A 185 -4.97 -2.78 -4.60
C LEU A 185 -4.91 -3.35 -6.01
N ALA A 186 -5.38 -2.61 -7.02
CA ALA A 186 -5.23 -3.02 -8.41
C ALA A 186 -3.75 -3.30 -8.74
N GLN A 187 -2.85 -2.38 -8.38
CA GLN A 187 -1.42 -2.54 -8.63
C GLN A 187 -0.81 -3.70 -7.83
N ILE A 188 -1.10 -3.78 -6.53
CA ILE A 188 -0.59 -4.85 -5.67
C ILE A 188 -1.04 -6.21 -6.20
N ILE A 189 -2.28 -6.36 -6.64
CA ILE A 189 -2.79 -7.63 -7.17
C ILE A 189 -2.10 -8.00 -8.49
N ILE A 190 -1.84 -7.05 -9.39
CA ILE A 190 -1.06 -7.30 -10.61
C ILE A 190 0.34 -7.79 -10.26
N TRP A 191 0.98 -7.17 -9.28
CA TRP A 191 2.31 -7.57 -8.84
C TRP A 191 2.29 -8.94 -8.20
N VAL A 192 1.37 -9.21 -7.27
CA VAL A 192 1.23 -10.54 -6.65
C VAL A 192 0.96 -11.62 -7.69
N ALA A 193 0.09 -11.37 -8.67
CA ALA A 193 -0.23 -12.32 -9.76
C ALA A 193 0.97 -12.64 -10.65
N SER A 194 1.96 -11.74 -10.74
CA SER A 194 3.21 -11.93 -11.49
C SER A 194 4.39 -12.33 -10.60
N GLU A 195 4.14 -12.70 -9.34
CA GLU A 195 5.19 -12.92 -8.32
C GLU A 195 6.18 -11.74 -8.21
N PHE A 196 5.65 -10.52 -8.41
CA PHE A 196 6.34 -9.23 -8.48
C PHE A 196 7.35 -9.10 -9.64
N ILE A 197 7.43 -10.06 -10.57
CA ILE A 197 8.33 -10.00 -11.73
C ILE A 197 7.97 -8.81 -12.63
N ALA A 198 6.68 -8.57 -12.88
CA ALA A 198 6.23 -7.45 -13.70
C ALA A 198 6.56 -6.08 -13.07
N ALA A 199 6.71 -6.04 -11.74
CA ALA A 199 7.02 -4.82 -10.99
C ALA A 199 8.50 -4.43 -11.06
N ILE A 200 9.41 -5.36 -11.32
CA ILE A 200 10.86 -5.14 -11.20
C ILE A 200 11.32 -3.95 -12.05
N ALA A 201 10.86 -3.87 -13.31
CA ALA A 201 11.25 -2.80 -14.21
C ALA A 201 10.76 -1.43 -13.70
N GLU A 202 9.49 -1.33 -13.28
CA GLU A 202 8.89 -0.10 -12.77
C GLU A 202 9.58 0.36 -11.47
N ILE A 203 9.84 -0.59 -10.57
CA ILE A 203 10.55 -0.37 -9.32
C ILE A 203 12.00 0.08 -9.57
N ALA A 204 12.72 -0.57 -10.48
CA ALA A 204 14.11 -0.26 -10.79
C ALA A 204 14.29 1.16 -11.35
N LEU A 205 13.25 1.78 -11.90
CA LEU A 205 13.32 3.17 -12.36
C LEU A 205 13.45 4.17 -11.21
N ILE A 206 12.84 3.89 -10.05
CA ILE A 206 12.71 4.88 -8.98
C ILE A 206 13.25 4.44 -7.62
N ILE A 207 13.63 3.18 -7.44
CA ILE A 207 14.02 2.65 -6.12
C ILE A 207 15.24 3.32 -5.50
N LEU A 208 16.20 3.76 -6.32
CA LEU A 208 17.38 4.49 -5.82
C LEU A 208 17.04 5.92 -5.36
N SER A 209 15.92 6.47 -5.81
CA SER A 209 15.40 7.76 -5.37
C SER A 209 14.48 7.63 -4.15
N ALA A 210 14.15 6.42 -3.72
CA ALA A 210 13.30 6.14 -2.57
C ALA A 210 14.09 6.22 -1.26
N VAL A 211 14.61 7.41 -0.96
CA VAL A 211 15.55 7.66 0.14
C VAL A 211 15.02 7.18 1.50
N HIS A 212 13.74 7.43 1.80
CA HIS A 212 13.11 6.98 3.06
C HIS A 212 13.10 5.45 3.17
N LEU A 213 12.62 4.75 2.14
CA LEU A 213 12.63 3.29 2.09
C LEU A 213 14.04 2.71 2.30
N LEU A 214 15.04 3.30 1.64
CA LEU A 214 16.43 2.84 1.75
C LEU A 214 17.00 3.05 3.16
N PHE A 215 16.80 4.24 3.75
CA PHE A 215 17.30 4.52 5.10
C PHE A 215 16.61 3.69 6.17
N THR A 216 15.27 3.60 6.14
CA THR A 216 14.53 2.76 7.09
C THR A 216 14.95 1.29 6.99
N GLY A 217 15.31 0.82 5.78
CA GLY A 217 15.85 -0.52 5.61
C GLY A 217 17.19 -0.73 6.32
N VAL A 218 18.09 0.25 6.27
CA VAL A 218 19.38 0.19 6.97
C VAL A 218 19.20 0.25 8.48
N GLU A 219 18.36 1.17 8.96
CA GLU A 219 18.04 1.33 10.39
C GLU A 219 17.41 0.06 10.97
N ALA A 220 16.50 -0.58 10.22
CA ALA A 220 15.87 -1.82 10.64
C ALA A 220 16.89 -2.94 10.86
N ILE A 221 17.88 -3.12 9.97
CA ILE A 221 18.93 -4.13 10.18
C ILE A 221 19.75 -3.81 11.42
N GLN A 222 20.21 -2.56 11.56
CA GLN A 222 21.04 -2.15 12.69
C GLN A 222 20.35 -2.46 14.01
N ILE A 223 19.11 -1.99 14.19
CA ILE A 223 18.34 -2.15 15.42
C ILE A 223 17.93 -3.62 15.66
N CYS A 224 17.69 -4.41 14.62
CA CYS A 224 17.36 -5.82 14.76
C CYS A 224 18.57 -6.75 14.98
N SER A 225 19.79 -6.23 14.85
CA SER A 225 21.04 -6.96 15.05
C SER A 225 21.67 -6.76 16.43
N GLU A 226 21.14 -5.81 17.22
CA GLU A 226 21.51 -5.54 18.62
C GLU A 226 20.80 -6.50 19.59
#